data_AF-A0A852MXP3-F1
#
_entry.id   AF-A0A852MXP3-F1
#
_cell.length_a   1.000
_cell.length_b   1.000
_cell.length_c   1.000
_cell.angle_alpha   90.00
_cell.angle_beta   90.00
_cell.angle_gamma   90.00
#
_symmetry.space_group_name_H-M   'P 1'
#
loop_
_entity.id
_entity.type
_entity.pdbx_description
1 polymer ?
#
loop_
_entity_poly.entity_id
_entity_poly.type
_entity_poly.pdbx_seq_one_letter_code
_entity_poly.pdbx_strand_id
1 'polypeptide(L)'
;GSATGTGRRPPRSYGHLEGDVRWRRLFSATRFFLRIDGGGGVEGTRWRERPGSEVPPCPTLGVTTGPPADYSHPSPPSLSCQKEFSPNCKFTERIEENGYNTYASLHWRHRGRPMFLSLNSKGRPQRGGKTRRQHLSTHFLPMLVS
;
A
#
# COMPACT_ATOMS: atom_id res chain seq x y z
N GLY A 1 -12.87 -45.84 25.51
CA GLY A 1 -12.07 -44.64 25.22
C GLY A 1 -12.20 -44.36 23.73
N SER A 2 -12.74 -43.21 23.34
CA SER A 2 -11.99 -41.96 23.04
C SER A 2 -11.35 -42.00 21.64
N ALA A 3 -11.39 -40.99 20.78
CA ALA A 3 -12.11 -39.73 20.73
C ALA A 3 -12.09 -39.24 19.27
N THR A 4 -13.11 -38.46 18.93
CA THR A 4 -13.34 -37.64 17.73
C THR A 4 -12.10 -37.10 17.01
N GLY A 5 -12.01 -37.36 15.70
CA GLY A 5 -11.06 -36.72 14.78
C GLY A 5 -11.36 -35.23 14.62
N THR A 6 -10.44 -34.39 15.08
CA THR A 6 -10.49 -32.94 14.86
C THR A 6 -9.95 -32.63 13.46
N GLY A 7 -10.85 -32.29 12.54
CA GLY A 7 -10.50 -31.75 11.22
C GLY A 7 -9.87 -30.37 11.35
N ARG A 8 -8.58 -30.30 11.71
CA ARG A 8 -7.79 -29.08 11.60
C ARG A 8 -7.51 -28.83 10.12
N ARG A 9 -8.15 -27.79 9.56
CA ARG A 9 -7.76 -27.22 8.27
C ARG A 9 -6.27 -26.86 8.32
N PRO A 10 -5.47 -27.17 7.30
CA PRO A 10 -4.08 -26.74 7.26
C PRO A 10 -4.00 -25.22 7.45
N PRO A 11 -3.00 -24.70 8.18
CA PRO A 11 -2.69 -23.28 8.16
C PRO A 11 -2.60 -22.82 6.71
N ARG A 12 -3.28 -21.72 6.36
CA ARG A 12 -3.14 -21.13 5.03
C ARG A 12 -1.66 -20.78 4.86
N SER A 13 -0.98 -21.46 3.92
CA SER A 13 0.37 -21.06 3.55
C SER A 13 0.28 -19.72 2.85
N TYR A 14 0.68 -18.67 3.55
CA TYR A 14 0.87 -17.37 2.95
C TYR A 14 2.27 -17.37 2.35
N GLY A 15 2.40 -17.92 1.14
CA GLY A 15 3.68 -17.92 0.40
C GLY A 15 4.26 -16.51 0.24
N HIS A 16 3.45 -15.47 0.43
CA HIS A 16 3.88 -14.08 0.56
C HIS A 16 4.44 -13.72 1.97
N LEU A 17 4.78 -14.64 2.87
CA LEU A 17 5.44 -14.32 4.16
C LEU A 17 6.84 -14.95 4.34
N GLU A 18 7.30 -15.85 3.47
CA GLU A 18 8.54 -16.65 3.64
C GLU A 18 9.86 -16.02 3.07
N GLY A 19 10.58 -15.17 3.78
CA GLY A 19 11.92 -14.72 3.36
C GLY A 19 12.18 -13.24 3.60
N ASP A 20 13.46 -12.89 3.70
CA ASP A 20 13.92 -11.66 4.37
C ASP A 20 13.63 -10.37 3.57
N VAL A 21 13.74 -10.42 2.22
CA VAL A 21 13.41 -9.30 1.32
C VAL A 21 12.70 -9.84 0.07
N ARG A 22 11.53 -9.28 -0.25
CA ARG A 22 10.66 -9.80 -1.32
C ARG A 22 10.05 -8.68 -2.14
N TRP A 23 10.39 -8.67 -3.43
CA TRP A 23 9.77 -7.77 -4.40
C TRP A 23 8.34 -8.21 -4.70
N ARG A 24 7.39 -7.28 -4.57
CA ARG A 24 5.97 -7.54 -4.83
C ARG A 24 5.33 -6.41 -5.59
N ARG A 25 4.35 -6.78 -6.42
CA ARG A 25 3.38 -5.84 -6.97
C ARG A 25 2.18 -5.79 -6.03
N LEU A 26 1.67 -4.59 -5.76
CA LEU A 26 0.45 -4.40 -4.98
C LEU A 26 -0.72 -4.18 -5.93
N PHE A 27 -1.64 -5.14 -6.00
CA PHE A 27 -2.85 -5.03 -6.81
C PHE A 27 -4.03 -4.56 -5.95
N SER A 28 -4.57 -3.38 -6.23
CA SER A 28 -5.68 -2.81 -5.45
C SER A 28 -7.00 -3.51 -5.73
N ALA A 29 -7.88 -3.56 -4.72
CA ALA A 29 -9.27 -4.00 -4.90
C ALA A 29 -10.05 -3.08 -5.87
N THR A 30 -9.54 -1.86 -6.13
CA THR A 30 -10.03 -0.94 -7.16
C THR A 30 -9.55 -1.28 -8.58
N ARG A 31 -8.87 -2.42 -8.76
CA ARG A 31 -8.40 -2.98 -10.05
C ARG A 31 -7.24 -2.21 -10.69
N PHE A 32 -6.29 -1.76 -9.88
CA PHE A 32 -5.05 -1.12 -10.34
C PHE A 32 -3.83 -1.71 -9.65
N PHE A 33 -2.73 -1.85 -10.37
CA PHE A 33 -1.42 -2.02 -9.74
C PHE A 33 -0.92 -0.68 -9.25
N LEU A 34 -0.42 -0.65 -8.01
CA LEU A 34 0.31 0.51 -7.50
C LEU A 34 1.59 0.68 -8.32
N ARG A 35 1.79 1.89 -8.84
CA ARG A 35 2.98 2.32 -9.56
C ARG A 35 3.48 3.62 -8.94
N ILE A 36 4.79 3.78 -9.01
CA ILE A 36 5.45 5.04 -8.70
C ILE A 36 6.18 5.49 -9.97
N ASP A 37 5.92 6.71 -10.42
CA ASP A 37 6.52 7.29 -11.63
C ASP A 37 7.91 7.90 -11.35
N GLY A 38 8.58 8.36 -12.41
CA GLY A 38 9.96 8.86 -12.34
C GLY A 38 10.10 10.23 -11.70
N GLY A 39 9.01 10.98 -11.62
CA GLY A 39 8.92 12.22 -10.84
C GLY A 39 8.63 11.97 -9.37
N GLY A 40 8.42 10.71 -8.98
CA GLY A 40 8.08 10.30 -7.63
C GLY A 40 6.59 10.39 -7.30
N GLY A 41 5.73 10.59 -8.31
CA GLY A 41 4.29 10.52 -8.18
C GLY A 41 3.82 9.08 -7.98
N VAL A 42 2.80 8.90 -7.15
CA VAL A 42 2.20 7.58 -6.89
C VAL A 42 0.87 7.51 -7.62
N GLU A 43 0.63 6.42 -8.35
CA GLU A 43 -0.60 6.22 -9.10
C GLU A 43 -0.94 4.73 -9.26
N GLY A 44 -2.11 4.47 -9.82
CA GLY A 44 -2.59 3.15 -10.16
C GLY A 44 -2.57 2.95 -11.68
N THR A 45 -1.98 1.87 -12.15
CA THR A 45 -2.01 1.45 -13.56
C THR A 45 -2.82 0.17 -13.72
N ARG A 46 -3.61 0.04 -14.80
CA ARG A 46 -4.43 -1.16 -15.06
C ARG A 46 -3.65 -2.31 -15.72
N TRP A 47 -2.34 -2.17 -15.88
CA TRP A 47 -1.43 -3.11 -16.57
C TRP A 47 -1.95 -3.61 -17.92
N ARG A 48 -1.63 -2.84 -18.97
CA ARG A 48 -1.47 -3.31 -20.35
C ARG A 48 -0.56 -2.35 -21.14
N GLU A 49 0.63 -2.01 -20.66
CA GLU A 49 1.58 -1.16 -21.42
C GLU A 49 3.03 -1.61 -21.16
N ARG A 50 3.58 -2.36 -22.14
CA ARG A 50 4.67 -2.03 -23.08
C ARG A 50 6.08 -1.98 -22.47
N PRO A 51 7.00 -2.89 -22.88
CA PRO A 51 8.42 -2.77 -22.59
C PRO A 51 8.96 -1.47 -23.20
N GLY A 52 9.71 -0.66 -22.43
CA GLY A 52 10.40 0.51 -22.96
C GLY A 52 10.27 1.82 -22.17
N SER A 53 9.41 1.90 -21.15
CA SER A 53 9.41 3.04 -20.22
C SER A 53 10.11 2.67 -18.90
N GLU A 54 11.41 2.38 -18.98
CA GLU A 54 12.23 2.09 -17.80
C GLU A 54 12.59 3.38 -17.08
N VAL A 55 11.66 3.82 -16.27
CA VAL A 55 11.91 4.78 -15.20
C VAL A 55 12.65 4.04 -14.08
N PRO A 56 13.68 4.64 -13.44
CA PRO A 56 14.33 4.02 -12.29
C PRO A 56 13.30 3.68 -11.21
N PRO A 57 13.25 2.43 -10.72
CA PRO A 57 12.25 2.02 -9.75
C PRO A 57 12.42 2.83 -8.47
N CYS A 58 11.31 3.38 -7.97
CA CYS A 58 11.30 4.03 -6.68
C CYS A 58 11.71 3.04 -5.58
N PRO A 59 12.79 3.31 -4.85
CA PRO A 59 13.33 2.35 -3.89
C PRO A 59 12.41 2.19 -2.70
N THR A 60 11.64 3.23 -2.35
CA THR A 60 10.74 3.20 -1.20
C THR A 60 9.54 4.13 -1.38
N LEU A 61 8.36 3.64 -0.96
CA LEU A 61 7.12 4.43 -0.89
C LEU A 61 7.03 5.12 0.48
N GLY A 62 6.64 6.40 0.52
CA GLY A 62 6.42 7.13 1.76
C GLY A 62 5.23 8.09 1.71
N VAL A 63 4.96 8.72 2.85
CA VAL A 63 3.96 9.80 2.97
C VAL A 63 4.68 11.14 3.09
N THR A 64 4.30 12.11 2.27
CA THR A 64 4.85 13.48 2.31
C THR A 64 3.73 14.50 2.51
N THR A 65 4.01 15.52 3.32
CA THR A 65 3.27 16.79 3.33
C THR A 65 4.05 17.78 2.47
N GLY A 66 3.40 18.38 1.46
CA GLY A 66 4.04 19.41 0.63
C GLY A 66 4.57 20.59 1.47
N PRO A 67 5.44 21.43 0.89
CA PRO A 67 5.96 22.61 1.60
C PRO A 67 4.79 23.45 2.15
N PRO A 68 4.98 24.10 3.31
CA PRO A 68 3.98 25.04 3.81
C PRO A 68 3.84 26.16 2.78
N ALA A 69 2.76 26.12 1.99
CA ALA A 69 2.35 27.27 1.20
C ALA A 69 1.85 28.30 2.22
N ASP A 70 2.69 29.31 2.47
CA ASP A 70 2.36 30.57 3.13
C ASP A 70 1.40 30.42 4.32
N TYR A 71 1.90 29.90 5.45
CA TYR A 71 1.34 29.83 6.82
C TYR A 71 -0.16 29.58 7.07
N SER A 72 -1.01 29.38 6.06
CA SER A 72 -2.46 29.41 6.25
C SER A 72 -3.02 28.00 6.37
N HIS A 73 -2.49 27.02 5.63
CA HIS A 73 -2.91 25.62 5.78
C HIS A 73 -1.78 24.63 5.44
N PRO A 74 -1.45 23.68 6.34
CA PRO A 74 -0.55 22.58 5.98
C PRO A 74 -1.16 21.72 4.88
N SER A 75 -0.36 21.45 3.85
CA SER A 75 -0.75 20.59 2.74
C SER A 75 -1.15 19.21 3.26
N PRO A 76 -2.29 18.64 2.80
CA PRO A 76 -2.73 17.35 3.28
C PRO A 76 -1.71 16.26 2.90
N PRO A 77 -1.45 15.30 3.79
CA PRO A 77 -0.51 14.22 3.54
C PRO A 77 -0.96 13.39 2.33
N SER A 78 0.01 13.07 1.47
CA SER A 78 -0.14 12.32 0.23
C SER A 78 0.98 11.30 0.07
N LEU A 79 0.78 10.32 -0.82
CA LEU A 79 1.76 9.27 -1.10
C LEU A 79 2.76 9.77 -2.14
N SER A 80 4.03 9.46 -1.92
CA SER A 80 5.14 9.84 -2.80
C SER A 80 6.22 8.75 -2.83
N CYS A 81 7.01 8.75 -3.89
CA CYS A 81 8.31 8.10 -3.92
C CYS A 81 9.29 8.81 -2.99
N GLN A 82 10.12 8.07 -2.29
CA GLN A 82 11.23 8.60 -1.53
C GLN A 82 12.54 7.98 -2.07
N LYS A 83 13.55 8.83 -2.30
CA LYS A 83 14.90 8.39 -2.75
C LYS A 83 15.67 7.69 -1.64
N GLU A 84 15.40 8.08 -0.39
CA GLU A 84 16.01 7.53 0.81
C GLU A 84 14.94 6.99 1.75
N PHE A 85 15.26 5.90 2.43
CA PHE A 85 14.37 5.34 3.44
C PHE A 85 14.24 6.30 4.63
N SER A 86 13.00 6.57 5.03
CA SER A 86 12.69 7.44 6.17
C SER A 86 11.55 6.88 7.02
N PRO A 87 11.27 7.40 8.23
CA PRO A 87 10.11 6.96 9.03
C PRO A 87 8.77 7.09 8.29
N ASN A 88 8.67 7.98 7.30
CA ASN A 88 7.51 8.17 6.44
C ASN A 88 7.22 6.97 5.53
N CYS A 89 8.20 6.08 5.40
CA CYS A 89 8.16 4.89 4.56
C CYS A 89 7.77 3.62 5.30
N LYS A 90 7.55 3.70 6.61
CA LYS A 90 7.18 2.55 7.43
C LYS A 90 5.67 2.38 7.45
N PHE A 91 5.21 1.20 7.03
CA PHE A 91 3.81 0.82 7.07
C PHE A 91 3.62 -0.45 7.90
N THR A 92 2.55 -0.50 8.66
CA THR A 92 2.04 -1.73 9.28
C THR A 92 1.16 -2.44 8.25
N GLU A 93 1.59 -3.62 7.84
CA GLU A 93 0.79 -4.54 7.02
C GLU A 93 -0.18 -5.34 7.90
N ARG A 94 -1.43 -5.46 7.47
CA ARG A 94 -2.44 -6.32 8.11
C ARG A 94 -3.23 -7.08 7.06
N ILE A 95 -3.39 -8.38 7.24
CA ILE A 95 -4.28 -9.21 6.44
C ILE A 95 -5.71 -8.99 6.93
N GLU A 96 -6.60 -8.59 6.02
CA GLU A 96 -8.02 -8.40 6.27
C GLU A 96 -8.81 -9.68 5.99
N GLU A 97 -10.03 -9.75 6.52
CA GLU A 97 -10.89 -10.94 6.43
C GLU A 97 -11.24 -11.35 4.99
N ASN A 98 -11.25 -10.39 4.07
CA ASN A 98 -11.51 -10.61 2.64
C ASN A 98 -10.28 -11.10 1.85
N GLY A 99 -9.14 -11.36 2.52
CA GLY A 99 -7.92 -11.86 1.92
C GLY A 99 -7.02 -10.79 1.28
N TYR A 100 -7.41 -9.51 1.34
CA TYR A 100 -6.54 -8.40 0.98
C TYR A 100 -5.73 -7.92 2.18
N ASN A 101 -4.68 -7.16 1.92
CA ASN A 101 -3.89 -6.51 2.95
C ASN A 101 -4.19 -5.01 2.99
N THR A 102 -4.11 -4.42 4.18
CA THR A 102 -4.05 -2.97 4.37
C THR A 102 -2.65 -2.57 4.83
N TYR A 103 -2.23 -1.37 4.44
CA TYR A 103 -0.93 -0.80 4.81
C TYR A 103 -1.17 0.56 5.50
N ALA A 104 -1.10 0.57 6.82
CA ALA A 104 -1.27 1.79 7.62
C ALA A 104 0.09 2.47 7.84
N SER A 105 0.20 3.78 7.66
CA SER A 105 1.43 4.50 7.99
C SER A 105 1.71 4.39 9.49
N LEU A 106 2.95 4.06 9.83
CA LEU A 106 3.39 3.96 11.22
C LEU A 106 3.48 5.34 11.87
N HIS A 107 3.94 6.34 11.12
CA HIS A 107 4.15 7.69 11.61
C HIS A 107 2.90 8.56 11.46
N TRP A 108 2.21 8.45 10.32
CA TRP A 108 1.22 9.45 9.95
C TRP A 108 -0.22 9.09 10.35
N ARG A 109 -0.84 10.01 11.08
CA ARG A 109 -2.23 9.90 11.57
C ARG A 109 -3.00 11.18 11.24
N HIS A 110 -4.31 11.06 11.06
CA HIS A 110 -5.21 12.19 10.88
C HIS A 110 -6.31 12.15 11.93
N ARG A 111 -6.32 13.15 12.83
CA ARG A 111 -7.23 13.24 13.99
C ARG A 111 -7.22 11.95 14.82
N GLY A 112 -6.02 11.51 15.22
CA GLY A 112 -5.82 10.30 16.01
C GLY A 112 -5.99 8.97 15.26
N ARG A 113 -6.53 8.98 14.04
CA ARG A 113 -6.77 7.76 13.25
C ARG A 113 -5.62 7.48 12.27
N PRO A 114 -5.21 6.21 12.09
CA PRO A 114 -4.19 5.84 11.10
C PRO A 114 -4.60 6.26 9.68
N MET A 115 -3.61 6.64 8.88
CA MET A 115 -3.77 6.83 7.44
C MET A 115 -3.26 5.61 6.69
N PHE A 116 -3.90 5.29 5.58
CA PHE A 116 -3.64 4.07 4.82
C PHE A 116 -3.13 4.39 3.43
N LEU A 117 -2.27 3.52 2.90
CA LEU A 117 -2.05 3.42 1.46
C LEU A 117 -3.40 3.25 0.76
N SER A 118 -3.65 4.00 -0.31
CA SER A 118 -4.93 3.90 -1.01
C SER A 118 -4.90 4.35 -2.47
N LEU A 119 -5.69 3.68 -3.30
CA LEU A 119 -6.02 4.07 -4.67
C LEU A 119 -7.54 4.12 -4.85
N ASN A 120 -8.07 5.25 -5.32
CA ASN A 120 -9.50 5.38 -5.60
C ASN A 120 -9.92 4.58 -6.85
N SER A 121 -11.21 4.62 -7.18
CA SER A 121 -11.78 3.96 -8.37
C SER A 121 -11.22 4.45 -9.71
N LYS A 122 -10.54 5.61 -9.74
CA LYS A 122 -9.85 6.17 -10.90
C LYS A 122 -8.35 5.87 -10.90
N GLY A 123 -7.85 5.05 -9.96
CA GLY A 123 -6.43 4.73 -9.85
C GLY A 123 -5.59 5.88 -9.31
N ARG A 124 -6.18 6.90 -8.67
CA ARG A 124 -5.41 8.01 -8.07
C ARG A 124 -5.23 7.81 -6.57
N PRO A 125 -4.08 8.22 -6.00
CA PRO A 125 -3.87 8.18 -4.57
C PRO A 125 -4.89 9.07 -3.86
N GLN A 126 -5.42 8.61 -2.72
CA GLN A 126 -6.31 9.44 -1.91
C GLN A 126 -5.52 10.21 -0.85
N ARG A 127 -6.01 11.41 -0.53
CA ARG A 127 -5.50 12.19 0.61
C ARG A 127 -5.65 11.37 1.89
N GLY A 128 -4.61 11.35 2.72
CA GLY A 128 -4.55 10.46 3.89
C GLY A 128 -5.74 10.61 4.84
N GLY A 129 -6.24 11.83 5.07
CA GLY A 129 -7.42 12.06 5.91
C GLY A 129 -8.72 11.37 5.45
N LYS A 130 -8.84 11.05 4.15
CA LYS A 130 -10.01 10.37 3.56
C LYS A 130 -9.95 8.84 3.63
N THR A 131 -8.78 8.28 3.89
CA THR A 131 -8.57 6.83 3.91
C THR A 131 -9.24 6.19 5.12
N ARG A 132 -9.72 4.96 5.02
CA ARG A 132 -10.32 4.16 6.11
C ARG A 132 -10.04 2.68 5.85
N ARG A 133 -9.71 1.92 6.90
CA ARG A 133 -9.43 0.47 6.80
C ARG A 133 -10.52 -0.33 6.08
N GLN A 134 -11.79 0.04 6.31
CA GLN A 134 -12.94 -0.67 5.74
C GLN A 134 -13.13 -0.40 4.23
N HIS A 135 -12.49 0.64 3.68
CA HIS A 135 -12.70 1.02 2.30
C HIS A 135 -11.86 0.15 1.36
N LEU A 136 -12.49 -0.35 0.30
CA LEU A 136 -11.81 -1.11 -0.76
C LEU A 136 -10.64 -0.34 -1.40
N SER A 137 -10.67 0.99 -1.37
CA SER A 137 -9.55 1.80 -1.85
C SER A 137 -8.25 1.59 -1.07
N THR A 138 -8.31 1.05 0.14
CA THR A 138 -7.13 0.74 0.98
C THR A 138 -6.68 -0.72 0.91
N HIS A 139 -7.39 -1.55 0.16
CA HIS A 139 -7.16 -2.99 0.10
C HIS A 139 -6.28 -3.34 -1.08
N PHE A 140 -5.18 -4.04 -0.82
CA PHE A 140 -4.19 -4.45 -1.82
C PHE A 140 -3.84 -5.91 -1.65
N LEU A 141 -3.74 -6.63 -2.77
CA LEU A 141 -3.28 -8.00 -2.82
C LEU A 141 -1.78 -8.00 -3.19
N PRO A 142 -0.88 -8.45 -2.29
CA PRO A 142 0.54 -8.60 -2.63
C PRO A 142 0.71 -9.78 -3.59
N MET A 143 1.22 -9.48 -4.79
CA MET A 143 1.53 -10.46 -5.83
C MET A 143 3.04 -10.61 -5.98
N LEU A 144 3.52 -11.85 -6.08
CA LEU A 144 4.92 -12.13 -6.36
C LEU A 144 5.29 -11.59 -7.74
N VAL A 145 6.47 -10.99 -7.85
CA VAL A 145 7.09 -10.68 -9.14
C VAL A 145 7.87 -11.92 -9.55
N SER A 146 7.44 -12.59 -10.60
CA SER A 146 8.17 -13.69 -11.26
C SER A 146 9.25 -13.13 -12.17
#